data_AF-A0A3D4Y3Z0-F1
#
_entry.id   AF-A0A3D4Y3Z0-F1
#
_cell.length_a   1.000
_cell.length_b   1.000
_cell.length_c   1.000
_cell.angle_alpha   90.00
_cell.angle_beta   90.00
_cell.angle_gamma   90.00
#
_symmetry.space_group_name_H-M   'P 1'
#
loop_
_entity.id
_entity.type
_entity.pdbx_description
1 polymer ?
#
loop_
_entity_poly.entity_id
_entity_poly.type
_entity_poly.pdbx_seq_one_letter_code
_entity_poly.pdbx_strand_id
1 'polypeptide(L)'
;EKYRAEKEKTMGEIRQEKSGFTAWTDRHAELWKFMKFLLAGGGSNMVELAVHMLLLNTVFAALTVEPVTAHFLNLIGITSKGYLYTYMISTTVGYTIAFILNRKITFNADANPAVSMMLYAVMVLFTIFANGWIGSAMTTWARENDLTGNLCDMAIKVIGMLIPMLWTYPCNRFLIHRKKKRL
;
A
#
# COMPACT_ATOMS: atom_id res chain seq x y z
N GLU A 1 28.14 42.40 10.68
CA GLU A 1 28.79 41.19 11.24
C GLU A 1 27.83 40.29 12.03
N LYS A 2 27.04 40.81 12.99
CA LYS A 2 26.02 40.04 13.74
C LYS A 2 25.09 39.16 12.87
N TYR A 3 24.53 39.73 11.79
CA TYR A 3 23.68 38.99 10.84
C TYR A 3 24.37 37.81 10.14
N ARG A 4 25.69 37.89 9.93
CA ARG A 4 26.45 36.83 9.25
C ARG A 4 26.76 35.69 10.22
N ALA A 5 27.11 36.02 11.46
CA ALA A 5 27.31 35.06 12.55
C ALA A 5 26.02 34.32 12.93
N GLU A 6 24.88 35.01 12.94
CA GLU A 6 23.58 34.40 13.26
C GLU A 6 23.13 33.44 12.14
N LYS A 7 23.34 33.83 10.87
CA LYS A 7 23.09 32.95 9.72
C LYS A 7 24.00 31.72 9.72
N GLU A 8 25.27 31.84 10.08
CA GLU A 8 26.20 30.70 10.21
C GLU A 8 25.81 29.77 11.36
N LYS A 9 25.33 30.31 12.48
CA LYS A 9 24.84 29.54 13.62
C LYS A 9 23.57 28.75 13.28
N THR A 10 22.58 29.40 12.66
CA THR A 10 21.36 28.75 12.17
C THR A 10 21.67 27.70 11.10
N MET A 11 22.62 27.98 10.20
CA MET A 11 23.02 27.03 9.16
C MET A 11 23.82 25.84 9.73
N GLY A 12 24.57 26.05 10.81
CA GLY A 12 25.23 25.01 11.59
C GLY A 12 24.24 24.10 12.34
N GLU A 13 23.22 24.68 12.98
CA GLU A 13 22.15 23.96 13.67
C GLU A 13 21.32 23.10 12.69
N ILE A 14 20.92 23.65 11.54
CA ILE A 14 20.23 22.90 10.47
C ILE A 14 21.10 21.76 9.92
N ARG A 15 22.43 21.93 9.90
CA ARG A 15 23.38 20.91 9.44
C ARG A 15 23.60 19.82 10.49
N GLN A 16 23.50 20.14 11.78
CA GLN A 16 23.56 19.19 12.89
C GLN A 16 22.25 18.36 13.03
N GLU A 17 21.08 18.98 12.83
CA GLU A 17 19.79 18.27 12.84
C GLU A 17 19.70 17.27 11.67
N LYS A 18 20.18 17.66 10.48
CA LYS A 18 20.34 16.74 9.35
C LYS A 18 21.36 15.63 9.62
N SER A 19 22.36 15.85 10.46
CA SER A 19 23.39 14.85 10.79
C SER A 19 22.80 13.67 11.58
N GLY A 20 21.98 13.95 12.60
CA GLY A 20 21.34 12.90 13.43
C GLY A 20 20.34 12.05 12.65
N PHE A 21 19.47 12.70 11.87
CA PHE A 21 18.46 11.98 11.07
C PHE A 21 19.11 11.16 9.94
N THR A 22 20.09 11.73 9.22
CA THR A 22 20.78 11.02 8.14
C THR A 22 21.57 9.82 8.70
N ALA A 23 22.28 10.01 9.81
CA ALA A 23 23.00 8.94 10.49
C ALA A 23 22.07 7.82 11.01
N TRP A 24 20.88 8.18 11.50
CA TRP A 24 19.86 7.20 11.88
C TRP A 24 19.30 6.44 10.67
N THR A 25 18.99 7.14 9.57
CA THR A 25 18.50 6.49 8.34
C THR A 25 19.55 5.57 7.70
N ASP A 26 20.84 5.86 7.87
CA ASP A 26 21.93 5.02 7.39
C ASP A 26 22.14 3.81 8.32
N ARG A 27 22.11 4.01 9.64
CA ARG A 27 22.20 2.92 10.64
C ARG A 27 21.03 1.95 10.53
N HIS A 28 19.85 2.44 10.16
CA HIS A 28 18.62 1.68 10.00
C HIS A 28 18.12 1.66 8.55
N ALA A 29 19.02 1.45 7.59
CA ALA A 29 18.72 1.49 6.16
C ALA A 29 17.55 0.58 5.71
N GLU A 30 17.32 -0.57 6.35
CA GLU A 30 16.15 -1.42 6.04
C GLU A 30 14.85 -0.88 6.67
N LEU A 31 14.88 -0.32 7.88
CA LEU A 31 13.69 0.34 8.45
C LEU A 31 13.33 1.61 7.65
N TRP A 32 14.32 2.33 7.14
CA TRP A 32 14.07 3.48 6.28
C TRP A 32 13.44 3.08 4.94
N LYS A 33 13.85 1.95 4.35
CA LYS A 33 13.19 1.38 3.16
C LYS A 33 11.77 0.94 3.48
N PHE A 34 11.54 0.33 4.65
CA PHE A 34 10.22 -0.03 5.10
C PHE A 34 9.31 1.20 5.29
N MET A 35 9.81 2.27 5.92
CA MET A 35 9.07 3.54 6.07
C MET A 35 8.73 4.17 4.70
N LYS A 36 9.67 4.20 3.76
CA LYS A 36 9.39 4.66 2.38
C LYS A 36 8.36 3.77 1.67
N PHE A 37 8.42 2.46 1.89
CA PHE A 37 7.42 1.53 1.36
C PHE A 37 6.03 1.81 1.95
N LEU A 38 5.94 2.05 3.26
CA LEU A 38 4.69 2.44 3.92
C LEU A 38 4.16 3.77 3.38
N LEU A 39 5.02 4.77 3.21
CA LEU A 39 4.62 6.07 2.67
C LEU A 39 4.17 5.97 1.20
N ALA A 40 4.85 5.17 0.39
CA ALA A 40 4.45 4.91 -0.99
C ALA A 40 3.11 4.16 -1.06
N GLY A 41 2.92 3.15 -0.20
CA GLY A 41 1.68 2.40 -0.09
C GLY A 41 0.52 3.28 0.39
N GLY A 42 0.70 4.01 1.50
CA GLY A 42 -0.30 4.93 2.04
C GLY A 42 -0.67 6.04 1.05
N GLY A 43 0.33 6.65 0.41
CA GLY A 43 0.11 7.67 -0.62
C GLY A 43 -0.66 7.13 -1.83
N SER A 44 -0.34 5.92 -2.29
CA SER A 44 -1.07 5.29 -3.40
C SER A 44 -2.53 4.96 -3.03
N ASN A 45 -2.78 4.55 -1.78
CA ASN A 45 -4.13 4.25 -1.30
C ASN A 45 -5.01 5.52 -1.23
N MET A 46 -4.43 6.68 -0.88
CA MET A 46 -5.15 7.95 -0.94
C MET A 46 -5.57 8.31 -2.37
N VAL A 47 -4.70 8.08 -3.36
CA VAL A 47 -5.02 8.33 -4.76
C VAL A 47 -6.07 7.34 -5.26
N GLU A 48 -5.96 6.07 -4.89
CA GLU A 48 -6.98 5.04 -5.16
C GLU A 48 -8.35 5.49 -4.62
N LEU A 49 -8.43 5.90 -3.35
CA LEU A 49 -9.68 6.36 -2.75
C LEU A 49 -10.24 7.61 -3.44
N ALA A 50 -9.39 8.57 -3.82
CA ALA A 50 -9.81 9.77 -4.54
C ALA A 50 -10.40 9.43 -5.92
N VAL A 51 -9.73 8.55 -6.68
CA VAL A 51 -10.20 8.06 -7.98
C VAL A 51 -11.49 7.25 -7.82
N HIS A 52 -11.56 6.40 -6.80
CA HIS A 52 -12.75 5.62 -6.48
C HIS A 52 -13.95 6.53 -6.23
N MET A 53 -13.80 7.52 -5.34
CA MET A 53 -14.86 8.47 -5.00
C MET A 53 -15.29 9.30 -6.21
N LEU A 54 -14.33 9.75 -7.03
CA LEU A 54 -14.65 10.52 -8.23
C LEU A 54 -15.45 9.69 -9.23
N LEU A 55 -15.01 8.47 -9.54
CA LEU A 55 -15.66 7.61 -10.53
C LEU A 55 -17.03 7.13 -10.06
N LEU A 56 -17.17 6.81 -8.76
CA LEU A 56 -18.42 6.33 -8.18
C LEU A 56 -19.50 7.42 -8.18
N ASN A 57 -19.13 8.68 -7.91
CA ASN A 57 -20.08 9.80 -7.86
C ASN A 57 -20.32 10.47 -9.23
N THR A 58 -19.60 10.07 -10.29
CA THR A 58 -19.76 10.66 -11.63
C THR A 58 -20.11 9.60 -12.67
N VAL A 59 -19.11 8.86 -13.15
CA VAL A 59 -19.21 7.92 -14.29
C VAL A 59 -20.09 6.72 -13.96
N PHE A 60 -20.02 6.20 -12.74
CA PHE A 60 -20.68 4.96 -12.35
C PHE A 60 -21.84 5.17 -11.37
N ALA A 61 -22.25 6.41 -11.11
CA ALA A 61 -23.32 6.74 -10.17
C ALA A 61 -24.63 6.00 -10.52
N ALA A 62 -24.99 5.95 -11.81
CA ALA A 62 -26.17 5.26 -12.29
C ALA A 62 -26.12 3.73 -12.13
N LEU A 63 -24.93 3.14 -12.00
CA LEU A 63 -24.74 1.70 -11.85
C LEU A 63 -24.65 1.25 -10.38
N THR A 64 -24.75 2.19 -9.43
CA THR A 64 -24.74 1.87 -7.99
C THR A 64 -26.02 1.18 -7.51
N VAL A 65 -27.12 1.34 -8.24
CA VAL A 65 -28.41 0.70 -7.95
C VAL A 65 -28.48 -0.74 -8.50
N GLU A 66 -27.56 -1.14 -9.37
CA GLU A 66 -27.53 -2.50 -9.92
C GLU A 66 -26.75 -3.45 -9.00
N PRO A 67 -27.40 -4.47 -8.40
CA PRO A 67 -26.73 -5.37 -7.47
C PRO A 67 -25.80 -6.35 -8.19
N VAL A 68 -24.75 -6.76 -7.48
CA VAL A 68 -23.86 -7.86 -7.90
C VAL A 68 -24.28 -9.15 -7.21
N THR A 69 -24.54 -10.20 -7.99
CA THR A 69 -25.05 -11.49 -7.50
C THR A 69 -23.94 -12.47 -7.06
N ALA A 70 -22.68 -12.10 -7.21
CA ALA A 70 -21.55 -12.97 -6.83
C ALA A 70 -21.26 -12.88 -5.32
N HIS A 71 -21.41 -14.00 -4.63
CA HIS A 71 -21.23 -14.10 -3.17
C HIS A 71 -19.81 -13.73 -2.71
N PHE A 72 -18.80 -14.02 -3.52
CA PHE A 72 -17.40 -13.63 -3.25
C PHE A 72 -17.18 -12.11 -3.31
N LEU A 73 -17.85 -11.42 -4.23
CA LEU A 73 -17.73 -9.96 -4.38
C LEU A 73 -18.42 -9.21 -3.23
N ASN A 74 -19.53 -9.74 -2.71
CA ASN A 74 -20.18 -9.19 -1.53
C ASN A 74 -19.31 -9.31 -0.25
N LEU A 75 -18.51 -10.37 -0.13
CA LEU A 75 -17.61 -10.61 1.02
C LEU A 75 -16.50 -9.56 1.13
N ILE A 76 -16.04 -9.01 0.00
CA ILE A 76 -15.05 -7.91 -0.04
C ILE A 76 -15.69 -6.52 -0.04
N GLY A 77 -17.01 -6.43 0.18
CA GLY A 77 -17.75 -5.16 0.29
C GLY A 77 -18.21 -4.57 -1.06
N ILE A 78 -18.13 -5.33 -2.15
CA ILE A 78 -18.62 -4.89 -3.47
C ILE A 78 -20.07 -5.34 -3.64
N THR A 79 -21.00 -4.43 -3.38
CA THR A 79 -22.45 -4.71 -3.36
C THR A 79 -23.18 -4.33 -4.65
N SER A 80 -22.59 -3.44 -5.45
CA SER A 80 -23.18 -2.99 -6.73
C SER A 80 -22.18 -2.99 -7.87
N LYS A 81 -22.71 -3.00 -9.11
CA LYS A 81 -21.90 -2.99 -10.33
C LYS A 81 -21.10 -1.70 -10.43
N GLY A 82 -21.69 -0.57 -10.01
CA GLY A 82 -20.99 0.71 -9.90
C GLY A 82 -19.78 0.61 -8.98
N TYR A 83 -19.96 0.05 -7.78
CA TYR A 83 -18.85 -0.21 -6.84
C TYR A 83 -17.80 -1.16 -7.41
N LEU A 84 -18.21 -2.19 -8.16
CA LEU A 84 -17.29 -3.15 -8.78
C LEU A 84 -16.37 -2.46 -9.80
N TYR A 85 -16.95 -1.71 -10.73
CA TYR A 85 -16.17 -1.08 -11.80
C TYR A 85 -15.27 0.04 -11.26
N THR A 86 -15.77 0.83 -10.31
CA THR A 86 -14.96 1.88 -9.69
C THR A 86 -13.80 1.29 -8.91
N TYR A 87 -14.05 0.22 -8.13
CA TYR A 87 -13.02 -0.51 -7.40
C TYR A 87 -11.96 -1.08 -8.33
N MET A 88 -12.34 -1.79 -9.39
CA MET A 88 -11.39 -2.37 -10.35
C MET A 88 -10.48 -1.30 -10.99
N ILE A 89 -11.05 -0.16 -11.39
CA ILE A 89 -10.29 0.93 -12.00
C ILE A 89 -9.41 1.63 -10.96
N SER A 90 -9.96 1.97 -9.79
CA SER A 90 -9.24 2.69 -8.73
C SER A 90 -8.07 1.87 -8.20
N THR A 91 -8.28 0.58 -7.94
CA THR A 91 -7.26 -0.34 -7.44
C THR A 91 -6.16 -0.56 -8.47
N THR A 92 -6.49 -0.61 -9.77
CA THR A 92 -5.47 -0.67 -10.83
C THR A 92 -4.59 0.59 -10.84
N VAL A 93 -5.19 1.77 -10.72
CA VAL A 93 -4.46 3.06 -10.64
C VAL A 93 -3.60 3.12 -9.38
N GLY A 94 -4.17 2.76 -8.22
CA GLY A 94 -3.47 2.70 -6.93
C GLY A 94 -2.23 1.83 -7.00
N TYR A 95 -2.38 0.58 -7.41
CA TYR A 95 -1.25 -0.35 -7.55
C TYR A 95 -0.21 0.10 -8.57
N THR A 96 -0.64 0.73 -9.67
CA THR A 96 0.30 1.30 -10.66
C THR A 96 1.15 2.41 -10.06
N ILE A 97 0.54 3.33 -9.30
CA ILE A 97 1.26 4.42 -8.63
C ILE A 97 2.18 3.84 -7.54
N ALA A 98 1.70 2.89 -6.74
CA ALA A 98 2.49 2.21 -5.73
C ALA A 98 3.75 1.56 -6.34
N PHE A 99 3.60 0.92 -7.51
CA PHE A 99 4.72 0.33 -8.24
C PHE A 99 5.72 1.40 -8.70
N ILE A 100 5.26 2.50 -9.30
CA ILE A 100 6.13 3.58 -9.77
C ILE A 100 6.91 4.22 -8.60
N LEU A 101 6.23 4.53 -7.50
CA LEU A 101 6.83 5.11 -6.31
C LEU A 101 7.85 4.15 -5.68
N ASN A 102 7.50 2.88 -5.53
CA ASN A 102 8.42 1.89 -4.96
C ASN A 102 9.63 1.64 -5.85
N ARG A 103 9.45 1.64 -7.17
CA ARG A 103 10.55 1.48 -8.13
C ARG A 103 11.50 2.66 -8.13
N LYS A 104 10.99 3.90 -8.17
CA LYS A 104 11.80 5.13 -8.27
C LYS A 104 12.37 5.61 -6.93
N ILE A 105 11.56 5.62 -5.87
CA ILE A 105 11.89 6.28 -4.59
C ILE A 105 12.40 5.26 -3.55
N THR A 106 11.71 4.13 -3.41
CA THR A 106 12.00 3.17 -2.33
C THR A 106 13.19 2.28 -2.66
N PHE A 107 13.24 1.71 -3.87
CA PHE A 107 14.23 0.68 -4.20
C PHE A 107 15.28 1.08 -5.24
N ASN A 108 15.02 2.11 -6.05
CA ASN A 108 15.93 2.64 -7.07
C ASN A 108 16.53 1.48 -7.91
N ALA A 109 15.64 0.69 -8.51
CA ALA A 109 15.94 -0.63 -9.05
C ALA A 109 16.38 -0.58 -10.53
N ASP A 110 17.54 -1.17 -10.81
CA ASP A 110 18.15 -1.33 -12.15
C ASP A 110 17.66 -2.59 -12.92
N ALA A 111 16.71 -3.35 -12.35
CA ALA A 111 16.18 -4.56 -12.98
C ALA A 111 15.19 -4.24 -14.12
N ASN A 112 15.06 -5.16 -15.09
CA ASN A 112 14.18 -5.02 -16.25
C ASN A 112 12.74 -4.64 -15.83
N PRO A 113 12.21 -3.47 -16.26
CA PRO A 113 10.88 -3.00 -15.91
C PRO A 113 9.77 -4.02 -16.15
N ALA A 114 9.84 -4.76 -17.26
CA ALA A 114 8.80 -5.71 -17.65
C ALA A 114 8.71 -6.91 -16.68
N VAL A 115 9.87 -7.43 -16.24
CA VAL A 115 9.93 -8.56 -15.29
C VAL A 115 9.43 -8.14 -13.91
N SER A 116 9.80 -6.95 -13.44
CA SER A 116 9.28 -6.40 -12.18
C SER A 116 7.76 -6.19 -12.23
N MET A 117 7.23 -5.71 -13.36
CA MET A 117 5.79 -5.51 -13.55
C MET A 117 5.02 -6.84 -13.53
N MET A 118 5.53 -7.86 -14.21
CA MET A 118 4.91 -9.20 -14.24
C MET A 118 4.94 -9.88 -12.86
N LEU A 119 6.07 -9.81 -12.15
CA LEU A 119 6.17 -10.35 -10.79
C LEU A 119 5.28 -9.59 -9.79
N TYR A 120 5.14 -8.27 -9.96
CA TYR A 120 4.22 -7.46 -9.14
C TYR A 120 2.76 -7.84 -9.41
N ALA A 121 2.37 -8.02 -10.68
CA ALA A 121 1.02 -8.47 -11.03
C ALA A 121 0.69 -9.84 -10.41
N VAL A 122 1.62 -10.81 -10.48
CA VAL A 122 1.44 -12.13 -9.84
C VAL A 122 1.26 -11.99 -8.32
N MET A 123 2.04 -11.13 -7.67
CA MET A 123 1.94 -10.88 -6.23
C MET A 123 0.61 -10.21 -5.84
N VAL A 124 0.12 -9.26 -6.65
CA VAL A 124 -1.20 -8.64 -6.44
C VAL A 124 -2.31 -9.68 -6.57
N LEU A 125 -2.29 -10.51 -7.61
CA LEU A 125 -3.27 -11.59 -7.80
C LEU A 125 -3.27 -12.57 -6.62
N PHE A 126 -2.08 -13.00 -6.17
CA PHE A 126 -1.96 -13.83 -4.98
C PHE A 126 -2.55 -13.15 -3.74
N THR A 127 -2.29 -11.85 -3.57
CA THR A 127 -2.81 -11.07 -2.43
C THR A 127 -4.33 -10.98 -2.46
N ILE A 128 -4.95 -10.83 -3.63
CA ILE A 128 -6.42 -10.82 -3.78
C ILE A 128 -7.01 -12.17 -3.36
N PHE A 129 -6.46 -13.28 -3.85
CA PHE A 129 -6.92 -14.62 -3.45
C PHE A 129 -6.69 -14.90 -1.96
N ALA A 130 -5.52 -14.53 -1.44
CA ALA A 130 -5.20 -14.68 -0.02
C ALA A 130 -6.14 -13.83 0.85
N ASN A 131 -6.41 -12.58 0.48
CA ASN A 131 -7.34 -11.72 1.22
C ASN A 131 -8.77 -12.25 1.19
N GLY A 132 -9.23 -12.76 0.05
CA GLY A 132 -10.54 -13.39 -0.06
C GLY A 132 -10.67 -14.61 0.86
N TRP A 133 -9.66 -15.49 0.86
CA TRP A 133 -9.65 -16.69 1.70
C TRP A 133 -9.48 -16.36 3.19
N ILE A 134 -8.49 -15.53 3.55
CA ILE A 134 -8.22 -15.11 4.93
C ILE A 134 -9.40 -14.33 5.50
N GLY A 135 -10.01 -13.43 4.73
CA GLY A 135 -11.21 -12.71 5.14
C GLY A 135 -12.37 -13.64 5.49
N SER A 136 -12.62 -14.65 4.65
CA SER A 136 -13.62 -15.69 4.92
C SER A 136 -13.25 -16.55 6.13
N ALA A 137 -11.99 -16.94 6.28
CA ALA A 137 -11.52 -17.77 7.39
C ALA A 137 -11.61 -17.01 8.73
N MET A 138 -11.18 -15.75 8.78
CA MET A 138 -11.23 -14.91 9.98
C MET A 138 -12.66 -14.61 10.41
N THR A 139 -13.58 -14.35 9.47
CA THR A 139 -14.99 -14.11 9.79
C THR A 139 -15.70 -15.36 10.29
N THR A 140 -15.34 -16.53 9.77
CA THR A 140 -15.84 -17.82 10.26
C THR A 140 -15.32 -18.10 11.67
N TRP A 141 -14.01 -17.99 11.88
CA TRP A 141 -13.37 -18.16 13.19
C TRP A 141 -13.92 -17.17 14.24
N ALA A 142 -14.15 -15.91 13.86
CA ALA A 142 -14.70 -14.91 14.77
C ALA A 142 -16.14 -15.23 15.22
N ARG A 143 -16.96 -15.77 14.31
CA ARG A 143 -18.31 -16.25 14.64
C ARG A 143 -18.29 -17.49 15.53
N GLU A 144 -17.34 -18.39 15.31
CA GLU A 144 -17.19 -19.62 16.11
C GLU A 144 -16.68 -19.37 17.53
N ASN A 145 -16.00 -18.25 17.78
CA ASN A 145 -15.45 -17.89 19.10
C ASN A 145 -16.27 -16.81 19.82
N ASP A 146 -17.52 -16.54 19.39
CA ASP A 146 -18.37 -15.46 19.92
C ASP A 146 -17.71 -14.08 19.94
N LEU A 147 -16.70 -13.85 19.10
CA LEU A 147 -15.98 -12.58 18.94
C LEU A 147 -16.80 -11.62 18.07
N THR A 148 -18.06 -11.42 18.45
CA THR A 148 -19.00 -10.55 17.76
C THR A 148 -19.08 -9.22 18.51
N GLY A 149 -18.80 -8.13 17.79
CA GLY A 149 -18.81 -6.79 18.37
C GLY A 149 -17.96 -5.82 17.58
N ASN A 150 -18.34 -4.54 17.64
CA ASN A 150 -17.76 -3.49 16.80
C ASN A 150 -16.22 -3.38 16.96
N LEU A 151 -15.69 -3.60 18.17
CA LEU A 151 -14.24 -3.61 18.44
C LEU A 151 -13.53 -4.85 17.89
N CYS A 152 -14.15 -6.03 17.98
CA CYS A 152 -13.58 -7.27 17.44
C CYS A 152 -13.56 -7.24 15.91
N ASP A 153 -14.63 -6.73 15.29
CA ASP A 153 -14.70 -6.54 13.84
C ASP A 153 -13.65 -5.55 13.33
N MET A 154 -13.38 -4.48 14.09
CA MET A 154 -12.29 -3.54 13.79
C MET A 154 -10.93 -4.22 13.93
N ALA A 155 -10.69 -4.98 15.00
CA ALA A 155 -9.43 -5.68 15.22
C ALA A 155 -9.15 -6.71 14.11
N ILE A 156 -10.14 -7.49 13.71
CA ILE A 156 -10.04 -8.47 12.62
C ILE A 156 -9.75 -7.78 11.28
N LYS A 157 -10.39 -6.63 11.00
CA LYS A 157 -10.09 -5.84 9.80
C LYS A 157 -8.66 -5.32 9.78
N VAL A 158 -8.17 -4.80 10.92
CA VAL A 158 -6.79 -4.31 11.04
C VAL A 158 -5.80 -5.46 10.84
N ILE A 159 -6.03 -6.61 11.50
CA ILE A 159 -5.21 -7.81 11.31
C ILE A 159 -5.23 -8.25 9.84
N GLY A 160 -6.40 -8.27 9.21
CA GLY A 160 -6.57 -8.56 7.79
C GLY A 160 -5.80 -7.62 6.86
N MET A 161 -5.63 -6.35 7.22
CA MET A 161 -4.81 -5.39 6.48
C MET A 161 -3.30 -5.57 6.73
N LEU A 162 -2.91 -6.02 7.92
CA LEU A 162 -1.51 -6.25 8.29
C LEU A 162 -0.96 -7.55 7.71
N ILE A 163 -1.78 -8.60 7.58
CA ILE A 163 -1.35 -9.91 7.10
C ILE A 163 -0.67 -9.82 5.72
N PRO A 164 -1.22 -9.10 4.72
CA PRO A 164 -0.54 -8.88 3.44
C PRO A 164 0.81 -8.19 3.54
N MET A 165 1.06 -7.38 4.57
CA MET A 165 2.36 -6.74 4.74
C MET A 165 3.48 -7.76 4.94
N LEU A 166 3.16 -8.94 5.49
CA LEU A 166 4.13 -10.02 5.73
C LEU A 166 4.76 -10.56 4.44
N TRP A 167 4.02 -10.60 3.32
CA TRP A 167 4.57 -11.05 2.03
C TRP A 167 4.80 -9.91 1.03
N THR A 168 3.97 -8.86 1.05
CA THR A 168 4.11 -7.75 0.09
C THR A 168 5.45 -7.02 0.27
N TYR A 169 5.93 -6.84 1.50
CA TYR A 169 7.22 -6.18 1.73
C TYR A 169 8.41 -7.06 1.29
N PRO A 170 8.55 -8.33 1.70
CA PRO A 170 9.60 -9.21 1.20
C PRO A 170 9.55 -9.41 -0.32
N CYS A 171 8.36 -9.56 -0.92
CA CYS A 171 8.23 -9.68 -2.37
C CYS A 171 8.71 -8.41 -3.09
N ASN A 172 8.32 -7.23 -2.60
CA ASN A 172 8.79 -5.97 -3.19
C ASN A 172 10.30 -5.78 -3.04
N ARG A 173 10.88 -6.18 -1.89
CA ARG A 173 12.32 -6.03 -1.61
C ARG A 173 13.19 -7.05 -2.34
N PHE A 174 12.84 -8.33 -2.27
CA PHE A 174 13.71 -9.45 -2.63
C PHE A 174 13.37 -10.09 -3.98
N LEU A 175 12.14 -9.96 -4.48
CA LEU A 175 11.74 -10.54 -5.78
C LEU A 175 11.67 -9.45 -6.85
N ILE A 176 10.90 -8.39 -6.60
CA ILE A 176 10.46 -7.44 -7.63
C ILE A 176 11.50 -6.35 -7.90
N HIS A 177 12.13 -5.82 -6.85
CA HIS A 177 13.13 -4.75 -6.96
C HIS A 177 14.55 -5.23 -6.60
N ARG A 178 14.93 -6.42 -7.08
CA ARG A 178 16.33 -6.87 -6.96
C ARG A 178 17.25 -5.86 -7.64
N LYS A 179 18.24 -5.38 -6.91
CA LYS A 179 19.41 -4.75 -7.53
C LYS A 179 20.24 -5.85 -8.17
N LYS A 180 20.61 -5.67 -9.44
CA LYS A 180 21.58 -6.53 -10.11
C LYS A 180 22.88 -6.46 -9.28
N LYS A 181 23.40 -7.59 -8.78
CA LYS A 181 24.76 -7.60 -8.25
C LYS A 181 25.67 -7.15 -9.39
N ARG A 182 26.40 -6.04 -9.22
CA ARG A 182 27.57 -5.78 -10.07
C ARG A 182 28.53 -6.94 -9.78
N LEU A 183 28.65 -7.85 -10.75
CA LEU A 183 29.80 -8.72 -10.89
C LEU A 183 30.98 -7.86 -11.35
#